data_AF-A0A842Y623-F1
#
_entry.id   AF-A0A842Y623-F1
#
_cell.length_a   1.000
_cell.length_b   1.000
_cell.length_c   1.000
_cell.angle_alpha   90.00
_cell.angle_beta   90.00
_cell.angle_gamma   90.00
#
_symmetry.space_group_name_H-M   'P 1'
#
loop_
_entity.id
_entity.type
_entity.pdbx_description
1 polymer ?
#
loop_
_entity_poly.entity_id
_entity_poly.type
_entity_poly.pdbx_seq_one_letter_code
_entity_poly.pdbx_strand_id
1 'polypeptide(L)'
;MINEENVNQAIYEYANEKYGNQAYEQFRRYVDEFPEKDWELPDETWVNNFLAWLFFEKVLPQTGLTIAEEFAENTPELSSEMKENVLNMKNIIRSKFLVISKKGSFLKIRDGKKGNVYNVKIITENPIFPNSEINGRIHQFSDHYRFAGVFQMSTSPLILDPRVLLGAFENDKLKKIESIPLRRVSSLKSILNKYPAHWIDWMCMHYGLKGGLKKDKVLRIEDKIVNDLLQIVLKLQDKSKEALALCIEQGGVVKYAKLKNYDDDMDFFWKEENPVSTIGMLRQKGLMVVGKMVFGDRQFKVAFIPVEIREGLKSVLCSKNIHPL
;
A
#
# COMPACT_ATOMS: atom_id res chain seq x y z
N MET A 1 -1.02 7.44 -29.45
CA MET A 1 0.06 7.75 -28.49
C MET A 1 0.24 6.54 -27.60
N ILE A 2 1.44 5.95 -27.62
CA ILE A 2 1.78 4.80 -26.80
C ILE A 2 1.97 5.26 -25.35
N ASN A 3 1.33 4.56 -24.42
CA ASN A 3 1.33 4.88 -23.00
C ASN A 3 1.51 3.59 -22.18
N GLU A 4 1.50 3.74 -20.86
CA GLU A 4 1.69 2.65 -19.91
C GLU A 4 0.69 1.47 -20.10
N GLU A 5 -0.54 1.75 -20.54
CA GLU A 5 -1.63 0.78 -20.64
C GLU A 5 -1.57 -0.03 -21.93
N ASN A 6 -1.07 0.56 -23.02
CA ASN A 6 -1.05 -0.08 -24.35
C ASN A 6 0.36 -0.46 -24.83
N VAL A 7 1.44 -0.16 -24.10
CA VAL A 7 2.81 -0.43 -24.55
C VAL A 7 3.08 -1.91 -24.85
N ASN A 8 2.57 -2.84 -24.03
CA ASN A 8 2.77 -4.28 -24.28
C ASN A 8 2.04 -4.74 -25.56
N GLN A 9 0.86 -4.17 -25.82
CA GLN A 9 0.10 -4.43 -27.04
C GLN A 9 0.83 -3.86 -28.26
N ALA A 10 1.39 -2.65 -28.16
CA ALA A 10 2.18 -2.04 -29.22
C ALA A 10 3.47 -2.85 -29.53
N ILE A 11 4.15 -3.38 -28.50
CA ILE A 11 5.29 -4.30 -28.68
C ILE A 11 4.86 -5.58 -29.40
N TYR A 12 3.73 -6.15 -29.02
CA TYR A 12 3.18 -7.34 -29.69
C TYR A 12 2.85 -7.06 -31.16
N GLU A 13 2.18 -5.94 -31.45
CA GLU A 13 1.83 -5.52 -32.82
C GLU A 13 3.09 -5.30 -33.67
N TYR A 14 4.09 -4.60 -33.12
CA TYR A 14 5.39 -4.43 -33.76
C TYR A 14 6.06 -5.78 -34.07
N ALA A 15 6.06 -6.68 -33.10
CA ALA A 15 6.64 -8.01 -33.28
C ALA A 15 5.92 -8.78 -34.40
N ASN A 16 4.59 -8.71 -34.43
CA ASN A 16 3.75 -9.38 -35.43
C ASN A 16 3.93 -8.78 -36.83
N GLU A 17 4.08 -7.46 -36.95
CA GLU A 17 4.33 -6.79 -38.23
C GLU A 17 5.73 -7.12 -38.77
N LYS A 18 6.75 -7.03 -37.91
CA LYS A 18 8.15 -7.19 -38.32
C LYS A 18 8.57 -8.63 -38.54
N TYR A 19 8.16 -9.52 -37.64
CA TYR A 19 8.52 -10.94 -37.68
C TYR A 19 7.43 -11.81 -38.30
N GLY A 20 6.33 -11.21 -38.76
CA GLY A 20 5.19 -11.87 -39.40
C GLY A 20 4.22 -12.55 -38.44
N ASN A 21 3.08 -13.01 -38.97
CA ASN A 21 2.01 -13.74 -38.25
C ASN A 21 2.43 -15.12 -37.68
N GLN A 22 3.71 -15.46 -37.70
CA GLN A 22 4.19 -16.77 -37.28
C GLN A 22 4.80 -16.70 -35.88
N ALA A 23 3.98 -16.28 -34.91
CA ALA A 23 4.20 -16.63 -33.50
C ALA A 23 4.56 -18.12 -33.36
N TYR A 24 4.01 -18.97 -34.23
CA TYR A 24 4.31 -20.39 -34.37
C TYR A 24 5.73 -20.73 -34.86
N GLU A 25 6.32 -19.97 -35.80
CA GLU A 25 7.72 -20.23 -36.23
C GLU A 25 8.72 -19.78 -35.16
N GLN A 26 8.48 -18.63 -34.54
CA GLN A 26 9.30 -18.16 -33.41
C GLN A 26 9.17 -19.12 -32.22
N PHE A 27 7.96 -19.63 -31.96
CA PHE A 27 7.72 -20.69 -30.99
C PHE A 27 8.57 -21.92 -31.29
N ARG A 28 8.49 -22.49 -32.49
CA ARG A 28 9.28 -23.68 -32.86
C ARG A 28 10.79 -23.45 -32.74
N ARG A 29 11.24 -22.23 -33.04
CA ARG A 29 12.66 -21.89 -33.02
C ARG A 29 13.24 -21.77 -31.62
N TYR A 30 12.46 -21.23 -30.67
CA TYR A 30 12.98 -20.82 -29.36
C TYR A 30 12.33 -21.51 -28.16
N VAL A 31 11.34 -22.38 -28.36
CA VAL A 31 10.69 -23.13 -27.27
C VAL A 31 11.69 -23.91 -26.41
N ASP A 32 12.72 -24.50 -27.02
CA ASP A 32 13.72 -25.28 -26.29
C ASP A 32 14.63 -24.44 -25.39
N GLU A 33 14.72 -23.15 -25.67
CA GLU A 33 15.50 -22.17 -24.90
C GLU A 33 14.67 -21.51 -23.79
N PHE A 34 13.35 -21.68 -23.80
CA PHE A 34 12.47 -21.07 -22.80
C PHE A 34 12.73 -21.71 -21.42
N PRO A 35 13.14 -20.93 -20.39
CA PRO A 35 13.55 -21.49 -19.11
C PRO A 35 12.45 -22.25 -18.37
N GLU A 36 11.19 -21.91 -18.67
CA GLU A 36 10.02 -22.50 -18.03
C GLU A 36 9.27 -23.47 -18.96
N LYS A 37 9.96 -24.05 -19.96
CA LYS A 37 9.33 -24.95 -20.94
C LYS A 37 8.67 -26.20 -20.34
N ASP A 38 9.22 -26.71 -19.25
CA ASP A 38 8.75 -27.94 -18.58
C ASP A 38 7.63 -27.69 -17.55
N TRP A 39 7.14 -26.45 -17.40
CA TRP A 39 6.06 -26.16 -16.48
C TRP A 39 4.70 -26.64 -17.02
N GLU A 40 4.00 -27.42 -16.21
CA GLU A 40 2.61 -27.84 -16.49
C GLU A 40 1.65 -26.66 -16.23
N LEU A 41 1.32 -25.94 -17.30
CA LEU A 41 0.42 -24.79 -17.32
C LEU A 41 -0.70 -25.02 -18.34
N PRO A 42 -1.88 -24.39 -18.18
CA PRO A 42 -2.84 -24.30 -19.28
C PRO A 42 -2.17 -23.69 -20.51
N ASP A 43 -2.44 -24.24 -21.70
CA ASP A 43 -1.76 -23.89 -22.94
C ASP A 43 -1.68 -22.37 -23.17
N GLU A 44 -2.79 -21.64 -23.00
CA GLU A 44 -2.84 -20.19 -23.17
C GLU A 44 -1.92 -19.44 -22.19
N THR A 45 -1.86 -19.88 -20.92
CA THR A 45 -1.01 -19.26 -19.90
C THR A 45 0.47 -19.53 -20.19
N TRP A 46 0.79 -20.75 -20.61
CA TRP A 46 2.14 -21.12 -21.03
C TRP A 46 2.57 -20.25 -22.22
N VAL A 47 1.73 -20.15 -23.26
CA VAL A 47 2.01 -19.35 -24.47
C VAL A 47 2.22 -17.88 -24.12
N ASN A 48 1.39 -17.30 -23.25
CA ASN A 48 1.57 -15.92 -22.79
C ASN A 48 2.90 -15.72 -22.03
N ASN A 49 3.29 -16.68 -21.19
CA ASN A 49 4.58 -16.64 -20.49
C ASN A 49 5.76 -16.79 -21.48
N PHE A 50 5.63 -17.64 -22.49
CA PHE A 50 6.63 -17.78 -23.56
C PHE A 50 6.77 -16.49 -24.37
N LEU A 51 5.67 -15.86 -24.77
CA LEU A 51 5.70 -14.60 -25.51
C LEU A 51 6.33 -13.48 -24.68
N ALA A 52 5.98 -13.37 -23.40
CA ALA A 52 6.62 -12.39 -22.50
C ALA A 52 8.15 -12.63 -22.39
N TRP A 53 8.59 -13.88 -22.30
CA TRP A 53 10.01 -14.22 -22.33
C TRP A 53 10.66 -13.82 -23.66
N LEU A 54 10.03 -14.18 -24.77
CA LEU A 54 10.53 -13.89 -26.11
C LEU A 54 10.68 -12.38 -26.33
N PHE A 55 9.73 -11.59 -25.82
CA PHE A 55 9.72 -10.14 -26.03
C PHE A 55 10.72 -9.39 -25.14
N PHE A 56 10.82 -9.78 -23.87
CA PHE A 56 11.55 -9.00 -22.87
C PHE A 56 12.92 -9.58 -22.50
N GLU A 57 13.19 -10.85 -22.81
CA GLU A 57 14.37 -11.55 -22.31
C GLU A 57 15.20 -12.23 -23.40
N LYS A 58 14.56 -12.77 -24.43
CA LYS A 58 15.27 -13.44 -25.51
C LYS A 58 15.95 -12.43 -26.41
N VAL A 59 17.28 -12.38 -26.32
CA VAL A 59 18.10 -11.64 -27.27
C VAL A 59 18.11 -12.37 -28.61
N LEU A 60 17.71 -11.67 -29.67
CA LEU A 60 17.65 -12.23 -31.02
C LEU A 60 19.05 -12.23 -31.65
N PRO A 61 19.52 -13.36 -32.22
CA PRO A 61 20.86 -13.45 -32.82
C PRO A 61 21.10 -12.46 -33.96
N GLN A 62 20.04 -12.05 -34.67
CA GLN A 62 20.13 -11.17 -35.83
C GLN A 62 20.41 -9.71 -35.44
N THR A 63 19.87 -9.25 -34.32
CA THR A 63 19.90 -7.85 -33.90
C THR A 63 20.80 -7.63 -32.70
N GLY A 64 21.05 -8.68 -31.89
CA GLY A 64 21.70 -8.55 -30.60
C GLY A 64 20.84 -7.86 -29.54
N LEU A 65 19.54 -7.66 -29.82
CA LEU A 65 18.57 -6.99 -28.96
C LEU A 65 17.40 -7.92 -28.63
N THR A 66 16.72 -7.63 -27.53
CA THR A 66 15.34 -8.14 -27.31
C THR A 66 14.35 -7.43 -28.24
N ILE A 67 13.19 -8.02 -28.48
CA ILE A 67 12.14 -7.40 -29.32
C ILE A 67 11.66 -6.09 -28.69
N ALA A 68 11.57 -6.00 -27.36
CA ALA A 68 11.20 -4.77 -26.66
C ALA A 68 12.25 -3.66 -26.84
N GLU A 69 13.54 -3.98 -26.76
CA GLU A 69 14.61 -3.01 -27.03
C GLU A 69 14.57 -2.52 -28.47
N GLU A 70 14.41 -3.44 -29.41
CA GLU A 70 14.31 -3.10 -30.83
C GLU A 70 13.08 -2.22 -31.13
N PHE A 71 11.93 -2.52 -30.52
CA PHE A 71 10.75 -1.66 -30.56
C PHE A 71 11.06 -0.25 -30.02
N ALA A 72 11.71 -0.16 -28.86
CA ALA A 72 12.08 1.12 -28.26
C ALA A 72 13.03 1.96 -29.14
N GLU A 73 13.86 1.32 -29.96
CA GLU A 73 14.75 1.99 -30.92
C GLU A 73 14.04 2.42 -32.19
N ASN A 74 13.05 1.65 -32.66
CA ASN A 74 12.42 1.83 -33.96
C ASN A 74 11.05 2.53 -33.91
N THR A 75 10.54 2.90 -32.73
CA THR A 75 9.26 3.59 -32.57
C THR A 75 9.46 5.06 -32.18
N PRO A 76 9.45 6.01 -33.15
CA PRO A 76 9.70 7.43 -32.89
C PRO A 76 8.59 8.12 -32.09
N GLU A 77 7.41 7.50 -31.99
CA GLU A 77 6.27 8.03 -31.23
C GLU A 77 6.38 7.85 -29.71
N LEU A 78 7.41 7.13 -29.23
CA LEU A 78 7.65 6.94 -27.80
C LEU A 78 8.21 8.21 -27.18
N SER A 79 7.63 8.64 -26.05
CA SER A 79 8.28 9.65 -25.21
C SER A 79 9.61 9.11 -24.67
N SER A 80 10.54 10.01 -24.31
CA SER A 80 11.83 9.63 -23.72
C SER A 80 11.66 8.76 -22.46
N GLU A 81 10.69 9.10 -21.63
CA GLU A 81 10.35 8.32 -20.43
C GLU A 81 9.82 6.92 -20.77
N MET A 82 8.92 6.80 -21.74
CA MET A 82 8.40 5.50 -22.15
C MET A 82 9.49 4.62 -22.76
N LYS A 83 10.38 5.22 -23.55
CA LYS A 83 11.53 4.54 -24.12
C LYS A 83 12.43 3.94 -23.04
N GLU A 84 12.76 4.71 -22.01
CA GLU A 84 13.54 4.23 -20.87
C GLU A 84 12.82 3.10 -20.12
N ASN A 85 11.51 3.24 -19.88
CA ASN A 85 10.71 2.19 -19.25
C ASN A 85 10.73 0.87 -20.03
N VAL A 86 10.62 0.93 -21.36
CA VAL A 86 10.70 -0.27 -22.22
C VAL A 86 12.10 -0.89 -22.18
N LEU A 87 13.16 -0.09 -22.28
CA LEU A 87 14.55 -0.59 -22.20
C LEU A 87 14.86 -1.27 -20.86
N ASN A 88 14.21 -0.82 -19.78
CA ASN A 88 14.36 -1.40 -18.45
C ASN A 88 13.60 -2.73 -18.27
N MET A 89 12.69 -3.11 -19.17
CA MET A 89 11.91 -4.34 -19.05
C MET A 89 12.76 -5.62 -19.07
N LYS A 90 13.96 -5.57 -19.67
CA LYS A 90 14.91 -6.69 -19.69
C LYS A 90 15.47 -7.07 -18.32
N ASN A 91 15.39 -6.16 -17.34
CA ASN A 91 15.90 -6.35 -15.99
C ASN A 91 14.92 -7.20 -15.17
N ILE A 92 14.78 -8.47 -15.54
CA ILE A 92 13.80 -9.40 -14.99
C ILE A 92 14.29 -10.01 -13.68
N ILE A 93 13.44 -9.92 -12.66
CA ILE A 93 13.60 -10.58 -11.37
C ILE A 93 12.76 -11.85 -11.36
N ARG A 94 13.44 -13.01 -11.32
CA ARG A 94 12.83 -14.33 -11.18
C ARG A 94 12.84 -14.75 -9.72
N SER A 95 11.67 -14.96 -9.13
CA SER A 95 11.62 -15.47 -7.76
C SER A 95 10.29 -16.16 -7.44
N LYS A 96 10.28 -16.72 -6.24
CA LYS A 96 9.09 -17.13 -5.51
C LYS A 96 8.68 -15.96 -4.64
N PHE A 97 7.54 -15.37 -4.95
CA PHE A 97 7.08 -14.14 -4.32
C PHE A 97 5.94 -14.41 -3.36
N LEU A 98 6.06 -13.91 -2.13
CA LEU A 98 4.99 -13.96 -1.14
C LEU A 98 4.16 -12.68 -1.21
N VAL A 99 2.85 -12.80 -1.43
CA VAL A 99 1.93 -11.66 -1.43
C VAL A 99 1.68 -11.21 0.01
N ILE A 100 2.18 -10.02 0.36
CA ILE A 100 2.00 -9.41 1.68
C ILE A 100 0.63 -8.74 1.78
N SER A 101 0.24 -7.97 0.75
CA SER A 101 -1.01 -7.23 0.73
C SER A 101 -1.47 -6.88 -0.68
N LYS A 102 -2.78 -6.67 -0.86
CA LYS A 102 -3.41 -6.18 -2.10
C LYS A 102 -4.18 -4.89 -1.81
N LYS A 103 -3.99 -3.87 -2.63
CA LYS A 103 -4.76 -2.61 -2.59
C LYS A 103 -5.08 -2.16 -4.01
N GLY A 104 -6.36 -2.20 -4.39
CA GLY A 104 -6.78 -1.92 -5.77
C GLY A 104 -6.02 -2.83 -6.75
N SER A 105 -5.39 -2.21 -7.74
CA SER A 105 -4.55 -2.86 -8.75
C SER A 105 -3.08 -3.02 -8.34
N PHE A 106 -2.72 -2.86 -7.07
CA PHE A 106 -1.35 -3.05 -6.59
C PHE A 106 -1.22 -4.18 -5.58
N LEU A 107 -0.17 -4.97 -5.74
CA LEU A 107 0.28 -6.00 -4.82
C LEU A 107 1.61 -5.60 -4.20
N LYS A 108 1.72 -5.73 -2.88
CA LYS A 108 3.01 -5.68 -2.20
C LYS A 108 3.50 -7.12 -2.07
N ILE A 109 4.59 -7.46 -2.75
CA ILE A 109 5.13 -8.82 -2.77
C ILE A 109 6.56 -8.85 -2.22
N ARG A 110 6.95 -9.95 -1.59
CA ARG A 110 8.31 -10.17 -1.07
C ARG A 110 9.02 -11.25 -1.86
N ASP A 111 10.25 -10.98 -2.26
CA ASP A 111 11.18 -11.95 -2.81
C ASP A 111 11.54 -13.01 -1.76
N GLY A 112 11.19 -14.28 -1.99
CA GLY A 112 11.54 -15.38 -1.09
C GLY A 112 13.05 -15.67 -0.99
N LYS A 113 13.84 -15.28 -2.00
CA LYS A 113 15.30 -15.47 -2.01
C LYS A 113 16.04 -14.31 -1.38
N LYS A 114 15.70 -13.08 -1.75
CA LYS A 114 16.45 -11.86 -1.34
C LYS A 114 15.80 -11.10 -0.19
N GLY A 115 14.53 -11.35 0.12
CA GLY A 115 13.77 -10.61 1.15
C GLY A 115 13.31 -9.20 0.73
N ASN A 116 13.73 -8.72 -0.44
CA ASN A 116 13.29 -7.44 -1.01
C ASN A 116 11.76 -7.39 -1.18
N VAL A 117 11.19 -6.20 -1.05
CA VAL A 117 9.75 -5.98 -1.20
C VAL A 117 9.49 -5.08 -2.41
N TYR A 118 8.55 -5.48 -3.24
CA TYR A 118 8.20 -4.80 -4.49
C TYR A 118 6.72 -4.43 -4.51
N ASN A 119 6.42 -3.26 -5.06
CA ASN A 119 5.05 -2.85 -5.37
C ASN A 119 4.77 -3.19 -6.83
N VAL A 120 3.91 -4.18 -7.06
CA VAL A 120 3.60 -4.70 -8.41
C VAL A 120 2.19 -4.29 -8.81
N LYS A 121 2.05 -3.61 -9.94
CA LYS A 121 0.77 -3.29 -10.56
C LYS A 121 0.25 -4.51 -11.32
N ILE A 122 -0.97 -4.94 -11.02
CA ILE A 122 -1.70 -5.98 -11.74
C ILE A 122 -2.65 -5.34 -12.75
N ILE A 123 -2.63 -5.85 -13.98
CA ILE A 123 -3.46 -5.33 -15.09
C ILE A 123 -4.86 -5.94 -15.05
N THR A 124 -4.98 -7.19 -14.58
CA THR A 124 -6.24 -7.91 -14.45
C THR A 124 -6.61 -8.14 -13.00
N GLU A 125 -7.92 -8.06 -12.70
CA GLU A 125 -8.46 -8.38 -11.37
C GLU A 125 -8.46 -9.89 -11.10
N ASN A 126 -7.29 -10.53 -11.17
CA ASN A 126 -7.17 -11.91 -10.74
C ASN A 126 -7.34 -12.00 -9.21
N PRO A 127 -8.01 -13.06 -8.70
CA PRO A 127 -8.21 -13.29 -7.27
C PRO A 127 -6.89 -13.74 -6.62
N ILE A 128 -5.96 -12.78 -6.51
CA ILE A 128 -4.72 -12.92 -5.75
C ILE A 128 -5.03 -12.43 -4.33
N PHE A 129 -4.87 -13.32 -3.37
CA PHE A 129 -5.13 -13.03 -1.97
C PHE A 129 -3.81 -12.74 -1.25
N PRO A 130 -3.83 -11.99 -0.14
CA PRO A 130 -2.73 -12.03 0.80
C PRO A 130 -2.41 -13.49 1.16
N ASN A 131 -1.12 -13.80 1.32
CA ASN A 131 -0.61 -15.15 1.61
C ASN A 131 -0.56 -16.09 0.40
N SER A 132 -0.94 -15.62 -0.78
CA SER A 132 -0.61 -16.32 -2.02
C SER A 132 0.91 -16.31 -2.23
N GLU A 133 1.43 -17.44 -2.62
CA GLU A 133 2.80 -17.57 -3.11
C GLU A 133 2.76 -17.67 -4.63
N ILE A 134 3.55 -16.83 -5.29
CA ILE A 134 3.59 -16.65 -6.73
C ILE A 134 4.99 -17.01 -7.22
N ASN A 135 5.14 -18.11 -7.93
CA ASN A 135 6.33 -18.33 -8.76
C ASN A 135 6.16 -17.57 -10.06
N GLY A 136 7.03 -16.59 -10.30
CA GLY A 136 6.86 -15.70 -11.45
C GLY A 136 8.06 -14.82 -11.74
N ARG A 137 7.83 -13.86 -12.62
CA ARG A 137 8.81 -12.88 -13.08
C ARG A 137 8.24 -11.50 -12.96
N ILE A 138 9.06 -10.56 -12.48
CA ILE A 138 8.71 -9.14 -12.48
C ILE A 138 9.80 -8.31 -13.14
N HIS A 139 9.44 -7.18 -13.71
CA HIS A 139 10.37 -6.14 -14.14
C HIS A 139 9.91 -4.78 -13.62
N GLN A 140 10.83 -3.84 -13.54
CA GLN A 140 10.50 -2.46 -13.20
C GLN A 140 9.82 -1.77 -14.39
N PHE A 141 8.89 -0.87 -14.08
CA PHE A 141 8.23 0.01 -15.03
C PHE A 141 7.90 1.32 -14.32
N SER A 142 8.64 2.39 -14.63
CA SER A 142 8.59 3.65 -13.89
C SER A 142 8.83 3.44 -12.38
N ASP A 143 7.88 3.87 -11.54
CA ASP A 143 7.92 3.82 -10.07
C ASP A 143 7.43 2.50 -9.45
N HIS A 144 7.02 1.53 -10.27
CA HIS A 144 6.46 0.26 -9.82
C HIS A 144 7.01 -0.92 -10.61
N TYR A 145 6.54 -2.13 -10.28
CA TYR A 145 6.89 -3.38 -10.95
C TYR A 145 5.68 -3.97 -11.67
N ARG A 146 5.92 -4.82 -12.66
CA ARG A 146 4.89 -5.55 -13.41
C ARG A 146 5.25 -7.01 -13.53
N PHE A 147 4.25 -7.87 -13.63
CA PHE A 147 4.49 -9.28 -13.93
C PHE A 147 4.83 -9.47 -15.42
N ALA A 148 5.93 -10.16 -15.69
CA ALA A 148 6.30 -10.71 -17.00
C ALA A 148 6.05 -12.23 -17.07
N GLY A 149 5.30 -12.77 -16.11
CA GLY A 149 4.83 -14.14 -16.13
C GLY A 149 4.51 -14.68 -14.74
N VAL A 150 3.49 -15.53 -14.68
CA VAL A 150 3.07 -16.24 -13.47
C VAL A 150 2.95 -17.72 -13.83
N PHE A 151 3.75 -18.56 -13.17
CA PHE A 151 3.85 -19.99 -13.47
C PHE A 151 3.14 -20.86 -12.44
N GLN A 152 3.07 -20.39 -11.21
CA GLN A 152 2.31 -21.06 -10.17
C GLN A 152 1.83 -20.04 -9.16
N MET A 153 0.54 -20.14 -8.84
CA MET A 153 -0.02 -19.47 -7.69
C MET A 153 -0.52 -20.55 -6.75
N SER A 154 0.05 -20.62 -5.56
CA SER A 154 -0.49 -21.45 -4.49
C SER A 154 -1.07 -20.55 -3.40
N THR A 155 -2.36 -20.72 -3.14
CA THR A 155 -3.02 -20.18 -1.95
C THR A 155 -2.93 -21.25 -0.87
N SER A 156 -1.82 -21.29 -0.15
CA SER A 156 -1.74 -22.18 1.00
C SER A 156 -2.34 -21.48 2.22
N PRO A 157 -3.44 -22.00 2.81
CA PRO A 157 -3.88 -21.55 4.12
C PRO A 157 -2.86 -21.87 5.23
N LEU A 158 -1.83 -22.66 4.91
CA LEU A 158 -0.79 -23.16 5.81
C LEU A 158 0.60 -22.58 5.54
N ILE A 159 0.77 -21.61 4.61
CA ILE A 159 1.98 -20.77 4.63
C ILE A 159 1.82 -19.83 5.84
N LEU A 160 2.13 -20.42 6.99
CA LEU A 160 2.24 -19.78 8.28
C LEU A 160 3.56 -18.98 8.29
N ASP A 161 3.77 -18.03 7.37
CA ASP A 161 4.78 -17.00 7.62
C ASP A 161 4.29 -16.27 8.87
N PRO A 162 4.99 -16.37 10.02
CA PRO A 162 4.53 -15.79 11.26
C PRO A 162 4.26 -14.29 11.10
N ARG A 163 4.98 -13.59 10.21
CA ARG A 163 4.78 -12.15 9.94
C ARG A 163 3.52 -11.88 9.15
N VAL A 164 3.11 -12.80 8.29
CA VAL A 164 1.89 -12.70 7.48
C VAL A 164 0.66 -13.06 8.31
N LEU A 165 0.74 -14.09 9.16
CA LEU A 165 -0.29 -14.36 10.17
C LEU A 165 -0.43 -13.23 11.16
N LEU A 166 0.70 -12.70 11.65
CA LEU A 166 0.71 -11.50 12.48
C LEU A 166 0.08 -10.33 11.72
N GLY A 167 0.43 -10.12 10.45
CA GLY A 167 -0.15 -9.05 9.63
C GLY A 167 -1.65 -9.19 9.40
N ALA A 168 -2.16 -10.40 9.12
CA ALA A 168 -3.58 -10.68 8.96
C ALA A 168 -4.36 -10.53 10.29
N PHE A 169 -3.79 -11.03 11.40
CA PHE A 169 -4.34 -10.89 12.74
C PHE A 169 -4.31 -9.44 13.23
N GLU A 170 -3.25 -8.70 12.92
CA GLU A 170 -3.09 -7.27 13.18
C GLU A 170 -4.09 -6.47 12.33
N ASN A 171 -4.28 -6.80 11.05
CA ASN A 171 -5.29 -6.19 10.17
C ASN A 171 -6.73 -6.42 10.66
N ASP A 172 -7.06 -7.62 11.13
CA ASP A 172 -8.38 -7.89 11.70
C ASP A 172 -8.58 -7.19 13.05
N LYS A 173 -7.53 -7.07 13.87
CA LYS A 173 -7.57 -6.23 15.08
C LYS A 173 -7.74 -4.75 14.74
N LEU A 174 -7.07 -4.26 13.70
CA LEU A 174 -7.20 -2.88 13.20
C LEU A 174 -8.63 -2.62 12.72
N LYS A 175 -9.19 -3.50 11.88
CA LYS A 175 -10.59 -3.40 11.44
C LYS A 175 -11.55 -3.34 12.63
N LYS A 176 -11.30 -4.13 13.69
CA LYS A 176 -12.11 -4.09 14.92
C LYS A 176 -12.00 -2.73 15.62
N ILE A 177 -10.82 -2.14 15.72
CA ILE A 177 -10.61 -0.81 16.32
C ILE A 177 -11.25 0.29 15.46
N GLU A 178 -11.07 0.25 14.15
CA GLU A 178 -11.70 1.21 13.23
C GLU A 178 -13.20 1.02 13.09
N SER A 179 -13.73 -0.10 13.58
CA SER A 179 -15.16 -0.35 13.70
C SER A 179 -15.76 0.10 15.03
N ILE A 180 -14.96 0.70 15.94
CA ILE A 180 -15.47 1.20 17.22
C ILE A 180 -16.65 2.16 16.95
N PRO A 181 -17.84 1.90 17.53
CA PRO A 181 -18.97 2.79 17.38
C PRO A 181 -18.71 4.05 18.20
N LEU A 182 -18.78 5.19 17.51
CA LEU A 182 -18.58 6.53 18.05
C LEU A 182 -19.90 7.29 18.05
N ARG A 183 -20.10 8.10 19.09
CA ARG A 183 -21.19 9.07 19.24
C ARG A 183 -20.57 10.46 19.28
N ARG A 184 -21.34 11.51 18.95
CA ARG A 184 -20.82 12.90 18.97
C ARG A 184 -20.22 13.31 20.32
N VAL A 185 -20.72 12.71 21.40
CA VAL A 185 -20.33 12.92 22.80
C VAL A 185 -19.37 11.85 23.34
N SER A 186 -18.78 11.01 22.48
CA SER A 186 -17.84 9.99 22.94
C SER A 186 -16.62 10.63 23.60
N SER A 187 -16.35 10.22 24.84
CA SER A 187 -15.22 10.69 25.64
C SER A 187 -13.92 9.99 25.30
N LEU A 188 -12.79 10.67 25.52
CA LEU A 188 -11.46 10.11 25.37
C LEU A 188 -11.31 8.81 26.17
N LYS A 189 -11.67 8.81 27.45
CA LYS A 189 -11.71 7.60 28.30
C LYS A 189 -12.53 6.46 27.71
N SER A 190 -13.75 6.74 27.22
CA SER A 190 -14.63 5.69 26.68
C SER A 190 -14.03 5.03 25.43
N ILE A 191 -13.28 5.80 24.65
CA ILE A 191 -12.63 5.33 23.44
C ILE A 191 -11.38 4.52 23.79
N LEU A 192 -10.48 5.08 24.63
CA LEU A 192 -9.23 4.43 25.02
C LEU A 192 -9.48 3.10 25.75
N ASN A 193 -10.57 2.98 26.52
CA ASN A 193 -10.94 1.69 27.13
C ASN A 193 -11.24 0.60 26.11
N LYS A 194 -11.67 0.95 24.89
CA LYS A 194 -11.91 -0.01 23.80
C LYS A 194 -10.64 -0.37 23.01
N TYR A 195 -9.55 0.38 23.19
CA TYR A 195 -8.29 0.07 22.51
C TYR A 195 -7.62 -1.18 23.11
N PRO A 196 -6.84 -1.94 22.34
CA PRO A 196 -6.03 -3.03 22.88
C PRO A 196 -5.02 -2.55 23.92
N ALA A 197 -4.66 -3.41 24.88
CA ALA A 197 -3.71 -3.06 25.94
C ALA A 197 -2.36 -2.55 25.39
N HIS A 198 -1.79 -3.24 24.39
CA HIS A 198 -0.50 -2.85 23.79
C HIS A 198 -0.50 -1.42 23.18
N TRP A 199 -1.63 -0.91 22.70
CA TRP A 199 -1.72 0.49 22.21
C TRP A 199 -1.70 1.48 23.36
N ILE A 200 -2.38 1.15 24.45
CA ILE A 200 -2.35 1.94 25.68
C ILE A 200 -0.95 1.95 26.27
N ASP A 201 -0.26 0.80 26.27
CA ASP A 201 1.13 0.69 26.73
C ASP A 201 2.05 1.59 25.91
N TRP A 202 1.86 1.60 24.59
CA TRP A 202 2.65 2.42 23.69
C TRP A 202 2.38 3.93 23.86
N MET A 203 1.11 4.33 24.04
CA MET A 203 0.77 5.71 24.43
C MET A 203 1.45 6.10 25.75
N CYS A 204 1.48 5.20 26.74
CA CYS A 204 2.21 5.45 27.99
C CYS A 204 3.70 5.64 27.75
N MET A 205 4.34 4.79 26.93
CA MET A 205 5.75 4.94 26.56
C MET A 205 6.02 6.28 25.90
N HIS A 206 5.20 6.66 24.91
CA HIS A 206 5.29 7.94 24.19
C HIS A 206 5.22 9.15 25.13
N TYR A 207 4.36 9.08 26.14
CA TYR A 207 4.20 10.16 27.13
C TYR A 207 5.14 10.05 28.35
N GLY A 208 6.01 9.04 28.41
CA GLY A 208 6.87 8.79 29.57
C GLY A 208 6.09 8.43 30.85
N LEU A 209 4.87 7.87 30.71
CA LEU A 209 4.00 7.50 31.82
C LEU A 209 4.36 6.11 32.34
N LYS A 210 4.41 5.95 33.67
CA LYS A 210 4.71 4.66 34.31
C LYS A 210 3.62 3.61 34.03
N GLY A 211 4.07 2.35 33.96
CA GLY A 211 3.21 1.17 33.81
C GLY A 211 2.21 0.95 34.95
N GLY A 212 1.34 -0.04 34.78
CA GLY A 212 0.20 -0.34 35.65
C GLY A 212 -0.90 -1.11 34.91
N LEU A 213 -2.05 -1.30 35.55
CA LEU A 213 -3.22 -1.89 34.91
C LEU A 213 -3.73 -0.95 33.81
N LYS A 214 -4.33 -1.52 32.75
CA LYS A 214 -4.84 -0.77 31.59
C LYS A 214 -5.77 0.38 31.99
N LYS A 215 -6.65 0.16 32.98
CA LYS A 215 -7.59 1.19 33.45
C LYS A 215 -6.87 2.42 34.00
N ASP A 216 -5.82 2.23 34.79
CA ASP A 216 -5.03 3.31 35.38
C ASP A 216 -4.22 4.04 34.31
N LYS A 217 -3.67 3.30 33.34
CA LYS A 217 -2.98 3.87 32.18
C LYS A 217 -3.88 4.79 31.37
N VAL A 218 -5.11 4.36 31.09
CA VAL A 218 -6.10 5.18 30.36
C VAL A 218 -6.37 6.50 31.08
N LEU A 219 -6.54 6.48 32.40
CA LEU A 219 -6.75 7.69 33.20
C LEU A 219 -5.55 8.64 33.12
N ARG A 220 -4.33 8.11 33.23
CA ARG A 220 -3.10 8.93 33.13
C ARG A 220 -2.91 9.51 31.73
N ILE A 221 -3.22 8.76 30.68
CA ILE A 221 -3.16 9.25 29.30
C ILE A 221 -4.18 10.36 29.08
N GLU A 222 -5.42 10.17 29.55
CA GLU A 222 -6.47 11.18 29.47
C GLU A 222 -6.05 12.47 30.17
N ASP A 223 -5.62 12.38 31.44
CA ASP A 223 -5.14 13.51 32.23
C ASP A 223 -3.97 14.24 31.54
N LYS A 224 -2.99 13.47 31.03
CA LYS A 224 -1.85 14.00 30.28
C LYS A 224 -2.28 14.77 29.05
N ILE A 225 -3.19 14.22 28.25
CA ILE A 225 -3.65 14.85 27.00
C ILE A 225 -4.43 16.12 27.30
N VAL A 226 -5.32 16.10 28.29
CA VAL A 226 -6.17 17.25 28.63
C VAL A 226 -5.34 18.39 29.22
N ASN A 227 -4.45 18.10 30.17
CA ASN A 227 -3.67 19.14 30.86
C ASN A 227 -2.52 19.70 30.00
N ASP A 228 -1.90 18.87 29.17
CA ASP A 228 -0.74 19.27 28.36
C ASP A 228 -1.09 19.51 26.89
N LEU A 229 -2.38 19.66 26.55
CA LEU A 229 -2.89 19.73 25.18
C LEU A 229 -2.12 20.75 24.33
N LEU A 230 -1.90 21.97 24.85
CA LEU A 230 -1.15 23.03 24.18
C LEU A 230 0.26 22.56 23.79
N GLN A 231 0.98 21.97 24.73
CA GLN A 231 2.37 21.53 24.50
C GLN A 231 2.45 20.36 23.51
N ILE A 232 1.46 19.45 23.57
CA ILE A 232 1.36 18.34 22.61
C ILE A 232 1.12 18.89 21.20
N VAL A 233 0.20 19.85 21.05
CA VAL A 233 -0.17 20.44 19.76
C VAL A 233 0.95 21.31 19.17
N LEU A 234 1.68 22.07 19.99
CA LEU A 234 2.80 22.89 19.53
C LEU A 234 3.92 22.04 18.88
N LYS A 235 4.14 20.83 19.39
CA LYS A 235 5.12 19.87 18.87
C LYS A 235 4.66 19.09 17.63
N LEU A 236 3.43 19.29 17.16
CA LEU A 236 2.93 18.64 15.95
C LEU A 236 3.51 19.27 14.69
N GLN A 237 3.68 18.47 13.64
CA GLN A 237 3.96 18.96 12.30
C GLN A 237 2.75 19.74 11.74
N ASP A 238 2.98 20.63 10.78
CA ASP A 238 1.91 21.53 10.30
C ASP A 238 0.78 20.77 9.60
N LYS A 239 1.09 19.72 8.80
CA LYS A 239 0.06 18.81 8.25
C LYS A 239 -0.84 18.18 9.33
N SER A 240 -0.28 17.83 10.50
CA SER A 240 -1.07 17.29 11.61
C SER A 240 -1.98 18.35 12.23
N LYS A 241 -1.52 19.60 12.31
CA LYS A 241 -2.34 20.73 12.79
C LYS A 241 -3.46 21.04 11.80
N GLU A 242 -3.19 21.02 10.50
CA GLU A 242 -4.19 21.19 9.43
C GLU A 242 -5.29 20.12 9.51
N ALA A 243 -4.92 18.84 9.64
CA ALA A 243 -5.87 17.74 9.78
C ALA A 243 -6.76 17.88 11.03
N LEU A 244 -6.19 18.36 12.15
CA LEU A 244 -6.96 18.67 13.36
C LEU A 244 -7.89 19.87 13.15
N ALA A 245 -7.43 20.94 12.52
CA ALA A 245 -8.22 22.14 12.24
C ALA A 245 -9.45 21.80 11.37
N LEU A 246 -9.25 21.05 10.28
CA LEU A 246 -10.34 20.60 9.40
C LEU A 246 -11.40 19.76 10.15
N CYS A 247 -10.96 18.94 11.11
CA CYS A 247 -11.87 18.18 11.95
C CYS A 247 -12.64 19.09 12.92
N ILE A 248 -11.96 20.04 13.56
CA ILE A 248 -12.56 20.98 14.52
C ILE A 248 -13.59 21.90 13.85
N GLU A 249 -13.30 22.41 12.65
CA GLU A 249 -14.24 23.21 11.85
C GLU A 249 -15.55 22.46 11.56
N GLN A 250 -15.50 21.13 11.46
CA GLN A 250 -16.68 20.27 11.30
C GLN A 250 -17.25 19.74 12.63
N GLY A 251 -16.98 20.44 13.74
CA GLY A 251 -17.50 20.08 15.06
C GLY A 251 -16.80 18.89 15.71
N GLY A 252 -15.57 18.60 15.29
CA GLY A 252 -14.73 17.52 15.79
C GLY A 252 -15.00 16.15 15.16
N VAL A 253 -15.78 16.08 14.08
CA VAL A 253 -16.08 14.82 13.37
C VAL A 253 -16.07 15.03 11.86
N VAL A 254 -15.32 14.20 11.13
CA VAL A 254 -15.31 14.25 9.66
C VAL A 254 -15.35 12.83 9.06
N LYS A 255 -16.01 12.68 7.91
CA LYS A 255 -15.93 11.45 7.12
C LYS A 255 -14.47 11.21 6.73
N TYR A 256 -13.98 10.00 6.98
CA TYR A 256 -12.56 9.65 6.79
C TYR A 256 -12.08 9.92 5.35
N ALA A 257 -12.96 9.76 4.36
CA ALA A 257 -12.66 10.04 2.96
C ALA A 257 -12.18 11.48 2.68
N LYS A 258 -12.53 12.46 3.53
CA LYS A 258 -12.05 13.85 3.39
C LYS A 258 -10.61 14.05 3.88
N LEU A 259 -10.03 13.06 4.58
CA LEU A 259 -8.68 13.10 5.13
C LEU A 259 -7.67 12.26 4.35
N LYS A 260 -8.04 11.76 3.16
CA LYS A 260 -7.16 10.88 2.35
C LYS A 260 -5.79 11.50 2.07
N ASN A 261 -5.70 12.81 1.87
CA ASN A 261 -4.43 13.49 1.59
C ASN A 261 -3.50 13.62 2.81
N TYR A 262 -3.97 13.25 4.00
CA TYR A 262 -3.21 13.22 5.25
C TYR A 262 -2.89 11.79 5.71
N ASP A 263 -3.35 10.79 4.96
CA ASP A 263 -3.13 9.39 5.27
C ASP A 263 -2.22 8.80 4.20
N ASP A 264 -1.06 8.31 4.60
CA ASP A 264 -0.07 7.77 3.66
C ASP A 264 -0.37 6.31 3.29
N ASP A 265 -1.54 5.80 3.71
CA ASP A 265 -2.12 4.48 3.42
C ASP A 265 -1.22 3.26 3.76
N MET A 266 0.01 3.48 4.27
CA MET A 266 1.07 2.49 4.35
C MET A 266 1.54 2.16 5.77
N ASP A 267 1.25 3.00 6.78
CA ASP A 267 1.87 2.87 8.11
C ASP A 267 0.89 2.66 9.26
N PHE A 268 0.01 1.67 9.13
CA PHE A 268 -0.79 1.19 10.26
C PHE A 268 -0.16 0.00 11.00
N PHE A 269 1.08 -0.37 10.66
CA PHE A 269 1.86 -1.35 11.40
C PHE A 269 2.68 -0.65 12.49
N TRP A 270 2.08 -0.52 13.68
CA TRP A 270 2.67 0.08 14.88
C TRP A 270 3.85 -0.72 15.48
N LYS A 271 4.65 -1.42 14.65
CA LYS A 271 5.92 -2.04 15.04
C LYS A 271 7.09 -1.07 14.94
N GLU A 272 6.96 -0.02 14.13
CA GLU A 272 7.95 1.05 14.06
C GLU A 272 7.64 2.10 15.14
N GLU A 273 8.65 2.52 15.90
CA GLU A 273 8.50 3.36 17.09
C GLU A 273 7.82 4.71 16.81
N ASN A 274 7.77 5.15 15.55
CA ASN A 274 7.12 6.38 15.12
C ASN A 274 6.29 6.15 13.84
N PRO A 275 4.96 6.39 13.88
CA PRO A 275 4.13 6.33 12.68
C PRO A 275 4.54 7.45 11.73
N VAL A 276 4.70 7.13 10.44
CA VAL A 276 5.10 8.13 9.42
C VAL A 276 3.88 8.95 8.97
N SER A 277 2.68 8.35 8.95
CA SER A 277 1.48 9.05 8.49
C SER A 277 0.94 10.06 9.49
N THR A 278 0.41 11.18 8.96
CA THR A 278 -0.16 12.25 9.79
C THR A 278 -1.30 11.74 10.68
N ILE A 279 -2.19 10.90 10.13
CA ILE A 279 -3.28 10.29 10.93
C ILE A 279 -2.74 9.30 11.97
N GLY A 280 -1.72 8.52 11.64
CA GLY A 280 -1.04 7.62 12.58
C GLY A 280 -0.46 8.38 13.78
N MET A 281 0.25 9.49 13.53
CA MET A 281 0.80 10.35 14.59
C MET A 281 -0.28 10.93 15.50
N LEU A 282 -1.40 11.40 14.93
CA LEU A 282 -2.51 11.95 15.71
C LEU A 282 -3.20 10.88 16.57
N ARG A 283 -3.32 9.66 16.06
CA ARG A 283 -3.85 8.50 16.79
C ARG A 283 -2.92 8.04 17.91
N GLN A 284 -1.60 8.00 17.67
CA GLN A 284 -0.60 7.71 18.72
C GLN A 284 -0.73 8.68 19.89
N LYS A 285 -0.94 9.97 19.60
CA LYS A 285 -1.07 11.00 20.62
C LYS A 285 -2.47 11.04 21.26
N GLY A 286 -3.42 10.20 20.82
CA GLY A 286 -4.79 10.19 21.32
C GLY A 286 -5.59 11.45 20.98
N LEU A 287 -5.11 12.28 20.05
CA LEU A 287 -5.78 13.51 19.63
C LEU A 287 -6.86 13.25 18.57
N MET A 288 -6.73 12.14 17.85
CA MET A 288 -7.67 11.72 16.82
C MET A 288 -7.95 10.22 16.93
N VAL A 289 -9.19 9.86 16.64
CA VAL A 289 -9.69 8.50 16.68
C VAL A 289 -10.33 8.18 15.35
N VAL A 290 -10.06 6.99 14.82
CA VAL A 290 -10.74 6.47 13.65
C VAL A 290 -11.74 5.40 14.10
N GLY A 291 -13.00 5.58 13.73
CA GLY A 291 -14.09 4.71 14.12
C GLY A 291 -15.26 4.77 13.15
N LYS A 292 -16.42 4.26 13.56
CA LYS A 292 -17.66 4.34 12.79
C LYS A 292 -18.72 5.16 13.51
N MET A 293 -19.38 6.06 12.79
CA MET A 293 -20.50 6.84 13.29
C MET A 293 -21.68 6.78 12.30
N VAL A 294 -22.90 6.76 12.83
CA VAL A 294 -24.13 6.77 12.05
C VAL A 294 -24.49 8.22 11.68
N PHE A 295 -24.77 8.46 10.40
CA PHE A 295 -25.32 9.71 9.87
C PHE A 295 -26.58 9.38 9.08
N GLY A 296 -27.74 9.76 9.61
CA GLY A 296 -29.03 9.29 9.09
C GLY A 296 -29.12 7.77 9.21
N ASP A 297 -29.43 7.08 8.12
CA ASP A 297 -29.61 5.62 8.10
C ASP A 297 -28.34 4.84 7.76
N ARG A 298 -27.21 5.54 7.53
CA ARG A 298 -25.96 4.90 7.07
C ARG A 298 -24.81 5.10 8.07
N GLN A 299 -24.00 4.07 8.22
CA GLN A 299 -22.79 4.10 9.03
C GLN A 299 -21.57 4.45 8.17
N PHE A 300 -20.77 5.42 8.62
CA PHE A 300 -19.58 5.88 7.90
C PHE A 300 -18.32 5.72 8.77
N LYS A 301 -17.18 5.41 8.13
CA LYS A 301 -15.86 5.56 8.75
C LYS A 301 -15.57 7.05 8.94
N VAL A 302 -15.21 7.44 10.15
CA VAL A 302 -14.96 8.83 10.53
C VAL A 302 -13.63 8.98 11.26
N ALA A 303 -13.01 10.13 11.09
CA ALA A 303 -12.06 10.66 12.05
C ALA A 303 -12.82 11.52 13.07
N PHE A 304 -12.44 11.37 14.33
CA PHE A 304 -13.16 11.89 15.47
C PHE A 304 -12.19 12.45 16.50
N ILE A 305 -12.50 13.65 16.98
CA ILE A 305 -11.80 14.30 18.09
C ILE A 305 -12.65 14.12 19.35
N PRO A 306 -12.12 13.52 20.43
CA PRO A 306 -12.78 13.41 21.72
C PRO A 306 -13.30 14.74 22.25
N VAL A 307 -14.50 14.73 22.85
CA VAL A 307 -15.21 15.96 23.22
C VAL A 307 -14.41 16.83 24.20
N GLU A 308 -13.68 16.20 25.12
CA GLU A 308 -12.92 16.86 26.17
C GLU A 308 -11.85 17.82 25.63
N ILE A 309 -11.29 17.51 24.46
CA ILE A 309 -10.15 18.26 23.91
C ILE A 309 -10.54 19.22 22.79
N ARG A 310 -11.82 19.25 22.37
CA ARG A 310 -12.25 20.07 21.21
C ARG A 310 -12.09 21.56 21.42
N GLU A 311 -12.59 22.09 22.54
CA GLU A 311 -12.52 23.53 22.82
C GLU A 311 -11.07 23.98 23.04
N GLY A 312 -10.28 23.15 23.72
CA GLY A 312 -8.84 23.38 23.86
C GLY A 312 -8.13 23.40 22.50
N LEU A 313 -8.39 22.42 21.63
CA LEU A 313 -7.84 22.39 20.28
C LEU A 313 -8.27 23.59 19.44
N LYS A 314 -9.55 23.97 19.49
CA LYS A 314 -10.08 25.15 18.80
C LYS A 314 -9.33 26.40 19.23
N SER A 315 -9.13 26.59 20.54
CA SER A 315 -8.40 27.72 21.08
C SER A 315 -6.95 27.75 20.57
N VAL A 316 -6.24 26.63 20.67
CA VAL A 316 -4.82 26.53 20.27
C VAL A 316 -4.62 26.70 18.76
N LEU A 317 -5.51 26.14 17.95
CA LEU A 317 -5.40 26.19 16.48
C LEU A 317 -5.86 27.54 15.92
N CYS A 318 -6.87 28.19 16.50
CA CYS A 318 -7.31 29.53 16.09
C CYS A 318 -6.35 30.65 16.53
N SER A 319 -5.60 30.46 17.62
CA SER A 319 -4.59 31.43 18.10
C SER A 319 -3.47 31.69 17.09
N LYS A 320 -3.28 30.81 16.10
CA LYS A 320 -2.30 30.99 15.01
C LYS A 320 -2.77 31.89 13.86
N ASN A 321 -4.02 32.35 13.84
CA ASN A 321 -4.51 33.34 12.87
C ASN A 321 -4.37 34.79 13.37
N ILE A 322 -3.66 35.04 14.47
CA ILE A 322 -3.32 36.39 14.96
C ILE A 322 -1.80 36.45 15.07
N HIS A 323 -1.13 36.69 13.94
CA HIS A 323 0.07 37.53 13.78
C HIS A 323 0.67 37.33 12.38
N PRO A 324 0.30 38.18 11.40
CA PRO A 324 1.24 38.72 10.44
C PRO A 324 1.73 40.06 10.99
N LEU A 325 2.92 40.09 11.56
CA LEU A 325 3.74 41.29 11.64
C LEU A 325 5.16 40.94 11.21
#